data_AF-A0AAZ3Q5M0-F1
#
_entry.id   AF-A0AAZ3Q5M0-F1
#
_cell.length_a   1.000
_cell.length_b   1.000
_cell.length_c   1.000
_cell.angle_alpha   90.00
_cell.angle_beta   90.00
_cell.angle_gamma   90.00
#
_symmetry.space_group_name_H-M   'P 1'
#
loop_
_entity.id
_entity.type
_entity.pdbx_description
1 polymer ?
#
loop_
_entity_poly.entity_id
_entity_poly.type
_entity_poly.pdbx_seq_one_letter_code
_entity_poly.pdbx_strand_id
1 'polypeptide(L)'
;MHVCPSARMSSEVQPSSRPEDSPNTSGGSWDAEQREVAPPGQELGQERDQTTPKKKEAKISSKTAAKLSTSAKRIQKELAEITLDPPPNCSAGPKGDNIYEWRSTILGPPGSVYEGGVFFLDIAFTPDYPFKPPKVTFRTRIYHCNINSQGVICLDILKDNWSPALTISKVLLSICSLLTDCNPADPLVGSIATQYTTNRPEHDRIAKQWTKRYAT
;
A
#
# COMPACT_ATOMS: atom_id res chain seq x y z
N MET A 1 49.13 6.17 -42.48
CA MET A 1 48.97 7.14 -43.59
C MET A 1 47.55 6.96 -44.16
N HIS A 2 46.88 8.08 -44.49
CA HIS A 2 45.46 8.26 -44.89
C HIS A 2 44.49 8.22 -43.69
N VAL A 3 44.01 9.31 -43.06
CA VAL A 3 43.56 10.67 -43.45
C VAL A 3 42.25 10.70 -44.26
N CYS A 4 41.12 10.87 -43.53
CA CYS A 4 39.96 11.80 -43.70
C CYS A 4 39.21 11.93 -45.07
N PRO A 5 37.96 12.46 -45.16
CA PRO A 5 37.37 13.47 -44.27
C PRO A 5 35.87 13.39 -43.89
N SER A 6 35.60 14.24 -42.89
CA SER A 6 34.37 14.86 -42.40
C SER A 6 33.30 15.24 -43.44
N ALA A 7 32.03 15.16 -43.03
CA ALA A 7 30.95 16.02 -43.52
C ALA A 7 30.14 16.54 -42.34
N ARG A 8 30.18 17.88 -42.17
CA ARG A 8 29.27 18.69 -41.35
C ARG A 8 27.98 18.95 -42.13
N MET A 9 26.85 19.06 -41.43
CA MET A 9 25.86 20.09 -41.75
C MET A 9 24.99 20.41 -40.55
N SER A 10 25.07 21.69 -40.16
CA SER A 10 24.28 22.37 -39.15
C SER A 10 22.88 22.68 -39.64
N SER A 11 21.90 22.69 -38.73
CA SER A 11 20.78 23.63 -38.80
C SER A 11 20.28 23.96 -37.39
N GLU A 12 20.74 25.10 -36.88
CA GLU A 12 20.04 25.89 -35.88
C GLU A 12 18.87 26.62 -36.55
N VAL A 13 17.69 26.62 -35.91
CA VAL A 13 16.74 27.73 -36.00
C VAL A 13 16.28 28.08 -34.59
N GLN A 14 16.42 29.37 -34.31
CA GLN A 14 16.29 30.10 -33.06
C GLN A 14 14.84 30.38 -32.62
N PRO A 15 14.64 30.93 -31.40
CA PRO A 15 13.35 31.04 -30.73
C PRO A 15 12.58 32.31 -31.11
N SER A 16 11.25 32.28 -30.99
CA SER A 16 10.42 33.48 -31.10
C SER A 16 9.99 34.02 -29.73
N SER A 17 10.10 35.34 -29.62
CA SER A 17 9.87 36.19 -28.47
C SER A 17 8.41 36.64 -28.31
N ARG A 18 8.04 36.89 -27.04
CA ARG A 18 7.00 37.75 -26.42
C ARG A 18 6.65 39.04 -27.22
N PRO A 19 5.49 39.74 -27.01
CA PRO A 19 5.15 40.38 -25.70
C PRO A 19 3.67 40.76 -25.34
N GLU A 20 3.50 41.10 -24.04
CA GLU A 20 2.56 42.04 -23.32
C GLU A 20 1.02 41.86 -23.51
N ASP A 21 0.12 42.04 -22.53
CA ASP A 21 -0.12 43.18 -21.64
C ASP A 21 -0.92 42.79 -20.36
N SER A 22 -0.71 43.52 -19.27
CA SER A 22 -1.57 43.62 -18.06
C SER A 22 -2.62 44.76 -18.26
N PRO A 23 -3.40 45.33 -17.29
CA PRO A 23 -3.63 45.03 -15.86
C PRO A 23 -5.11 45.18 -15.39
N ASN A 24 -5.30 45.29 -14.06
CA ASN A 24 -6.45 45.91 -13.33
C ASN A 24 -7.72 45.07 -13.09
N THR A 25 -8.48 45.16 -12.00
CA THR A 25 -8.43 45.83 -10.66
C THR A 25 -9.66 45.38 -9.87
N SER A 26 -9.65 45.61 -8.54
CA SER A 26 -10.82 45.91 -7.66
C SER A 26 -11.86 44.79 -7.45
N GLY A 27 -12.40 44.52 -6.26
CA GLY A 27 -12.63 45.36 -5.08
C GLY A 27 -14.14 45.35 -4.75
N GLY A 28 -14.50 45.13 -3.48
CA GLY A 28 -15.89 45.17 -2.94
C GLY A 28 -16.32 43.82 -2.36
N SER A 29 -16.35 43.56 -1.05
CA SER A 29 -16.90 44.31 0.10
C SER A 29 -18.37 44.69 -0.10
N TRP A 30 -19.26 43.95 0.55
CA TRP A 30 -20.64 44.35 0.81
C TRP A 30 -20.93 44.11 2.28
N ASP A 31 -21.04 45.22 3.00
CA ASP A 31 -21.62 45.44 4.33
C ASP A 31 -22.99 44.74 4.47
N ALA A 32 -23.37 44.12 5.60
CA ALA A 32 -23.63 44.69 6.92
C ALA A 32 -24.73 45.77 6.94
N GLU A 33 -25.94 45.38 7.33
CA GLU A 33 -27.03 46.23 7.84
C GLU A 33 -27.86 45.33 8.78
N GLN A 34 -27.63 45.32 10.09
CA GLN A 34 -28.13 46.21 11.15
C GLN A 34 -29.66 46.31 11.30
N ARG A 35 -30.17 45.86 12.46
CA ARG A 35 -31.00 46.58 13.47
C ARG A 35 -31.64 45.55 14.43
N GLU A 36 -31.26 45.53 15.72
CA GLU A 36 -31.86 46.27 16.87
C GLU A 36 -33.26 45.69 17.24
N VAL A 37 -33.66 45.34 18.48
CA VAL A 37 -33.63 46.00 19.80
C VAL A 37 -34.02 44.96 20.90
N ALA A 38 -33.49 45.07 22.12
CA ALA A 38 -34.03 44.52 23.41
C ALA A 38 -34.47 45.71 24.31
N PRO A 39 -34.99 45.63 25.56
CA PRO A 39 -35.36 44.54 26.51
C PRO A 39 -36.74 44.88 27.21
N PRO A 40 -37.02 44.79 28.54
CA PRO A 40 -36.54 43.97 29.70
C PRO A 40 -37.67 43.34 30.58
N GLY A 41 -37.31 42.57 31.63
CA GLY A 41 -38.16 42.39 32.83
C GLY A 41 -37.98 41.09 33.62
N GLN A 42 -37.57 41.18 34.89
CA GLN A 42 -37.47 40.12 35.90
C GLN A 42 -38.78 39.97 36.70
N GLU A 43 -39.09 38.78 37.24
CA GLU A 43 -39.69 38.65 38.60
C GLU A 43 -39.59 37.23 39.17
N LEU A 44 -39.46 37.18 40.51
CA LEU A 44 -39.34 36.02 41.40
C LEU A 44 -40.72 35.49 41.83
N GLY A 45 -40.85 34.17 42.07
CA GLY A 45 -41.98 33.59 42.79
C GLY A 45 -41.82 32.10 43.10
N GLN A 46 -41.82 31.72 44.38
CA GLN A 46 -41.86 30.35 44.92
C GLN A 46 -43.30 29.97 45.32
N GLU A 47 -43.74 28.72 45.05
CA GLU A 47 -44.21 27.70 46.03
C GLU A 47 -45.06 26.55 45.40
N ARG A 48 -44.74 25.30 45.81
CA ARG A 48 -45.52 24.03 46.09
C ARG A 48 -46.78 23.69 45.23
N ASP A 49 -47.13 22.45 44.87
CA ASP A 49 -46.97 21.09 45.44
C ASP A 49 -47.37 19.99 44.40
N GLN A 50 -46.84 18.77 44.59
CA GLN A 50 -47.34 17.42 44.25
C GLN A 50 -47.88 17.00 42.84
N THR A 51 -47.16 16.10 42.15
CA THR A 51 -47.45 14.64 42.00
C THR A 51 -46.71 13.98 40.81
N THR A 52 -46.19 12.76 41.03
CA THR A 52 -45.34 11.89 40.17
C THR A 52 -46.06 11.30 38.92
N PRO A 53 -45.36 10.89 37.82
CA PRO A 53 -44.70 9.58 37.77
C PRO A 53 -43.35 9.50 37.01
N LYS A 54 -42.48 8.64 37.56
CA LYS A 54 -41.23 8.06 37.05
C LYS A 54 -41.07 8.03 35.52
N LYS A 55 -40.17 8.85 34.97
CA LYS A 55 -39.48 8.57 33.69
C LYS A 55 -38.18 7.83 34.00
N LYS A 56 -38.08 6.60 33.51
CA LYS A 56 -36.84 5.82 33.48
C LYS A 56 -35.82 6.60 32.66
N GLU A 57 -34.82 7.17 33.32
CA GLU A 57 -33.59 7.59 32.66
C GLU A 57 -32.96 6.33 32.07
N ALA A 58 -33.06 6.20 30.75
CA ALA A 58 -32.24 5.26 30.01
C ALA A 58 -30.79 5.73 30.17
N LYS A 59 -30.09 5.13 31.13
CA LYS A 59 -28.63 5.13 31.16
C LYS A 59 -28.18 4.70 29.77
N ILE A 60 -27.59 5.64 29.01
CA ILE A 60 -26.77 5.31 27.85
C ILE A 60 -25.56 4.57 28.43
N SER A 61 -25.74 3.26 28.56
CA SER A 61 -24.69 2.33 28.90
C SER A 61 -23.66 2.45 27.80
N SER A 62 -22.55 3.10 28.12
CA SER A 62 -21.32 3.10 27.34
C SER A 62 -20.92 1.64 27.13
N LYS A 63 -21.40 1.05 26.04
CA LYS A 63 -21.12 -0.34 25.67
C LYS A 63 -19.61 -0.48 25.49
N THR A 64 -19.05 -1.23 26.42
CA THR A 64 -17.80 -2.01 26.38
C THR A 64 -17.12 -1.99 25.01
N ALA A 65 -15.93 -1.36 24.93
CA ALA A 65 -15.02 -1.59 23.81
C ALA A 65 -14.86 -3.10 23.62
N ALA A 66 -15.26 -3.63 22.46
CA ALA A 66 -15.20 -5.06 22.20
C ALA A 66 -13.75 -5.54 22.41
N LYS A 67 -13.56 -6.56 23.25
CA LYS A 67 -12.24 -7.17 23.42
C LYS A 67 -11.79 -7.70 22.06
N LEU A 68 -10.67 -7.18 21.55
CA LEU A 68 -10.05 -7.65 20.32
C LEU A 68 -9.79 -9.16 20.38
N SER A 69 -10.02 -9.86 19.27
CA SER A 69 -9.66 -11.28 19.13
C SER A 69 -8.16 -11.49 19.30
N THR A 70 -7.75 -12.72 19.61
CA THR A 70 -6.33 -13.10 19.70
C THR A 70 -5.59 -12.83 18.39
N SER A 71 -6.20 -13.16 17.25
CA SER A 71 -5.71 -12.87 15.90
C SER A 71 -5.56 -11.36 15.66
N ALA A 72 -6.56 -10.56 16.02
CA ALA A 72 -6.49 -9.10 15.91
C ALA A 72 -5.34 -8.50 16.73
N LYS A 73 -5.16 -8.95 17.98
CA LYS A 73 -4.04 -8.50 18.84
C LYS A 73 -2.68 -8.87 18.23
N ARG A 74 -2.57 -10.08 17.69
CA ARG A 74 -1.35 -10.54 17.01
C ARG A 74 -1.03 -9.68 15.78
N ILE A 75 -2.03 -9.41 14.93
CA ILE A 75 -1.86 -8.57 13.73
C ILE A 75 -1.49 -7.14 14.11
N GLN A 76 -2.12 -6.56 15.13
CA GLN A 76 -1.79 -5.21 15.62
C GLN A 76 -0.36 -5.13 16.16
N LYS A 77 0.10 -6.16 16.86
CA LYS A 77 1.48 -6.24 17.34
C LYS A 77 2.46 -6.26 16.15
N GLU A 78 2.22 -7.08 15.14
CA GLU A 78 3.05 -7.10 13.94
C GLU A 78 3.00 -5.80 13.14
N LEU A 79 1.86 -5.12 13.11
CA LEU A 79 1.75 -3.80 12.49
C LEU A 79 2.66 -2.79 13.18
N ALA A 80 2.68 -2.79 14.52
CA ALA A 80 3.57 -1.91 15.27
C ALA A 80 5.05 -2.26 15.01
N GLU A 81 5.39 -3.55 14.99
CA GLU A 81 6.75 -4.03 14.73
C GLU A 81 7.23 -3.66 13.31
N ILE A 82 6.44 -3.94 12.27
CA ILE A 82 6.83 -3.65 10.88
C ILE A 82 6.85 -2.15 10.57
N THR A 83 6.08 -1.34 11.31
CA THR A 83 6.11 0.13 11.18
C THR A 83 7.37 0.69 11.83
N LEU A 84 7.81 0.11 12.95
CA LEU A 84 9.01 0.53 13.68
C LEU A 84 10.29 0.06 13.00
N ASP A 85 10.31 -1.19 12.54
CA ASP A 85 11.47 -1.85 11.93
C ASP A 85 11.03 -2.61 10.66
N PRO A 86 10.80 -1.90 9.55
CA PRO A 86 10.39 -2.51 8.29
C PRO A 86 11.51 -3.37 7.70
N PRO A 87 11.21 -4.53 7.08
CA PRO A 87 12.21 -5.28 6.34
C PRO A 87 12.82 -4.43 5.23
N PRO A 88 14.11 -4.61 4.92
CA PRO A 88 14.76 -3.88 3.84
C PRO A 88 13.95 -3.96 2.55
N ASN A 89 13.78 -2.82 1.88
CA ASN A 89 13.06 -2.68 0.61
C ASN A 89 11.58 -3.10 0.66
N CYS A 90 10.99 -3.28 1.85
CA CYS A 90 9.61 -3.69 2.02
C CYS A 90 8.83 -2.68 2.86
N SER A 91 7.53 -2.58 2.58
CA SER A 91 6.57 -1.98 3.50
C SER A 91 5.28 -2.79 3.48
N ALA A 92 4.51 -2.77 4.58
CA ALA A 92 3.18 -3.35 4.60
C ALA A 92 2.31 -2.73 5.69
N GLY A 93 1.00 -2.72 5.46
CA GLY A 93 0.01 -2.26 6.43
C GLY A 93 -1.42 -2.40 5.93
N PRO A 94 -2.42 -2.10 6.76
CA PRO A 94 -3.83 -2.21 6.40
C PRO A 94 -4.18 -1.38 5.16
N LYS A 95 -5.08 -1.90 4.33
CA LYS A 95 -5.63 -1.16 3.17
C LYS A 95 -6.62 -0.06 3.57
N GLY A 96 -7.16 -0.17 4.78
CA GLY A 96 -8.20 0.69 5.36
C GLY A 96 -8.54 0.17 6.76
N ASP A 97 -9.80 0.28 7.15
CA ASP A 97 -10.24 -0.03 8.53
C ASP A 97 -10.17 -1.53 8.89
N ASN A 98 -10.21 -2.42 7.89
CA ASN A 98 -10.11 -3.85 8.11
C ASN A 98 -8.64 -4.27 8.34
N ILE A 99 -8.28 -4.51 9.62
CA ILE A 99 -6.93 -4.94 9.99
C ILE A 99 -6.51 -6.29 9.38
N TYR A 100 -7.45 -7.11 8.89
CA TYR A 100 -7.18 -8.41 8.28
C TYR A 100 -6.83 -8.31 6.78
N GLU A 101 -6.84 -7.11 6.20
CA GLU A 101 -6.51 -6.90 4.80
C GLU A 101 -5.40 -5.87 4.65
N TRP A 102 -4.24 -6.32 4.22
CA TRP A 102 -3.05 -5.50 4.08
C TRP A 102 -2.62 -5.37 2.62
N ARG A 103 -1.98 -4.24 2.34
CA ARG A 103 -1.17 -3.98 1.15
C ARG A 103 0.29 -4.13 1.56
N SER A 104 1.11 -4.72 0.70
CA SER A 104 2.56 -4.61 0.81
C SER A 104 3.16 -4.07 -0.49
N THR A 105 4.31 -3.41 -0.34
CA THR A 105 5.18 -2.99 -1.44
C THR A 105 6.53 -3.65 -1.24
N ILE A 106 7.06 -4.28 -2.28
CA ILE A 106 8.43 -4.78 -2.34
C ILE A 106 9.12 -4.02 -3.47
N LEU A 107 10.24 -3.35 -3.16
CA LEU A 107 11.15 -2.86 -4.20
C LEU A 107 11.98 -4.04 -4.69
N GLY A 108 12.12 -4.17 -6.00
CA GLY A 108 12.86 -5.25 -6.60
C GLY A 108 14.29 -5.33 -6.06
N PRO A 109 14.76 -6.51 -5.62
CA PRO A 109 16.06 -6.65 -4.97
C PRO A 109 17.19 -6.10 -5.86
N PRO A 110 18.14 -5.32 -5.30
CA PRO A 110 19.31 -4.86 -6.03
C PRO A 110 20.12 -6.03 -6.61
N GLY A 111 20.62 -5.88 -7.83
CA GLY A 111 21.34 -6.91 -8.57
C GLY A 111 20.45 -7.97 -9.24
N SER A 112 19.15 -7.99 -8.95
CA SER A 112 18.21 -8.93 -9.58
C SER A 112 17.67 -8.39 -10.91
N VAL A 113 17.00 -9.25 -11.68
CA VAL A 113 16.24 -8.86 -12.89
C VAL A 113 15.02 -7.97 -12.58
N TYR A 114 14.69 -7.84 -11.29
CA TYR A 114 13.57 -7.04 -10.78
C TYR A 114 14.00 -5.68 -10.25
N GLU A 115 15.31 -5.39 -10.18
CA GLU A 115 15.85 -4.13 -9.69
C GLU A 115 15.19 -2.91 -10.35
N GLY A 116 14.86 -1.92 -9.53
CA GLY A 116 14.15 -0.70 -9.94
C GLY A 116 12.63 -0.86 -10.07
N GLY A 117 12.10 -2.09 -10.00
CA GLY A 117 10.66 -2.34 -9.97
C GLY A 117 10.03 -2.13 -8.59
N VAL A 118 8.74 -1.79 -8.60
CA VAL A 118 7.85 -1.62 -7.44
C VAL A 118 6.71 -2.63 -7.56
N PHE A 119 6.71 -3.64 -6.68
CA PHE A 119 5.75 -4.73 -6.71
C PHE A 119 4.75 -4.59 -5.58
N PHE A 120 3.45 -4.53 -5.93
CA PHE A 120 2.37 -4.51 -4.96
C PHE A 120 1.86 -5.92 -4.69
N LEU A 121 1.66 -6.24 -3.42
CA LEU A 121 1.08 -7.49 -2.96
C LEU A 121 -0.17 -7.22 -2.12
N ASP A 122 -1.08 -8.17 -2.13
CA ASP A 122 -2.19 -8.27 -1.19
C ASP A 122 -1.87 -9.33 -0.14
N ILE A 123 -2.13 -9.01 1.13
CA ILE A 123 -2.01 -9.92 2.27
C ILE A 123 -3.38 -9.99 2.94
N ALA A 124 -3.94 -11.18 3.06
CA ALA A 124 -5.21 -11.42 3.74
C ALA A 124 -5.01 -12.41 4.89
N PHE A 125 -5.32 -11.97 6.10
CA PHE A 125 -5.27 -12.79 7.30
C PHE A 125 -6.60 -13.52 7.49
N THR A 126 -6.56 -14.71 8.08
CA THR A 126 -7.76 -15.42 8.51
C THR A 126 -8.02 -15.16 10.00
N PRO A 127 -9.25 -15.37 10.50
CA PRO A 127 -9.53 -15.32 11.94
C PRO A 127 -8.67 -16.28 12.78
N ASP A 128 -8.15 -17.35 12.16
CA ASP A 128 -7.28 -18.37 12.77
C ASP A 128 -5.80 -17.96 12.82
N TYR A 129 -5.41 -16.79 12.30
CA TYR A 129 -4.03 -16.31 12.36
C TYR A 129 -3.57 -16.17 13.83
N PRO A 130 -2.37 -16.65 14.22
CA PRO A 130 -1.27 -17.13 13.39
C PRO A 130 -1.21 -18.66 13.21
N PHE A 131 -2.26 -19.41 13.53
CA PHE A 131 -2.27 -20.87 13.37
C PHE A 131 -2.48 -21.33 11.93
N LYS A 132 -3.07 -20.47 11.09
CA LYS A 132 -3.07 -20.62 9.64
C LYS A 132 -2.27 -19.51 8.97
N PRO A 133 -1.58 -19.80 7.84
CA PRO A 133 -0.84 -18.79 7.10
C PRO A 133 -1.76 -17.69 6.58
N PRO A 134 -1.24 -16.47 6.36
CA PRO A 134 -1.93 -15.44 5.61
C PRO A 134 -1.90 -15.82 4.11
N LYS A 135 -2.92 -15.41 3.37
CA LYS A 135 -2.89 -15.49 1.91
C LYS A 135 -2.12 -14.31 1.36
N VAL A 136 -1.03 -14.55 0.64
CA VAL A 136 -0.21 -13.51 0.01
C VAL A 136 -0.23 -13.70 -1.51
N THR A 137 -0.55 -12.63 -2.24
CA THR A 137 -0.62 -12.66 -3.71
C THR A 137 -0.05 -11.39 -4.33
N PHE A 138 0.70 -11.53 -5.41
CA PHE A 138 1.13 -10.40 -6.24
C PHE A 138 -0.07 -9.77 -6.96
N ARG A 139 -0.17 -8.44 -6.92
CA ARG A 139 -1.04 -7.67 -7.82
C ARG A 139 -0.28 -7.18 -9.04
N THR A 140 0.96 -6.75 -8.85
CA THR A 140 1.83 -6.39 -9.96
C THR A 140 2.20 -7.64 -10.76
N ARG A 141 2.00 -7.59 -12.08
CA ARG A 141 2.40 -8.69 -12.96
C ARG A 141 3.92 -8.85 -12.92
N ILE A 142 4.39 -10.09 -12.85
CA ILE A 142 5.81 -10.42 -12.77
C ILE A 142 6.11 -11.65 -13.62
N TYR A 143 7.32 -11.69 -14.20
CA TYR A 143 7.81 -12.84 -14.95
C TYR A 143 8.70 -13.68 -14.04
N HIS A 144 8.12 -14.69 -13.38
CA HIS A 144 8.82 -15.50 -12.38
C HIS A 144 8.25 -16.93 -12.37
N CYS A 145 9.09 -17.97 -12.30
CA CYS A 145 8.61 -19.36 -12.41
C CYS A 145 7.76 -19.83 -11.21
N ASN A 146 8.02 -19.31 -10.01
CA ASN A 146 7.23 -19.60 -8.80
C ASN A 146 6.05 -18.64 -8.56
N ILE A 147 5.74 -17.71 -9.48
CA ILE A 147 4.61 -16.78 -9.36
C ILE A 147 3.78 -16.85 -10.65
N ASN A 148 2.51 -17.26 -10.54
CA ASN A 148 1.66 -17.41 -11.73
C ASN A 148 0.99 -16.10 -12.16
N SER A 149 0.23 -16.15 -13.26
CA SER A 149 -0.46 -14.97 -13.83
C SER A 149 -1.54 -14.36 -12.93
N GLN A 150 -2.02 -15.09 -11.92
CA GLN A 150 -2.95 -14.61 -10.90
C GLN A 150 -2.22 -14.10 -9.64
N GLY A 151 -0.88 -14.07 -9.66
CA GLY A 151 -0.06 -13.61 -8.55
C GLY A 151 0.07 -14.61 -7.40
N VAL A 152 -0.37 -15.85 -7.57
CA VAL A 152 -0.18 -16.90 -6.56
C VAL A 152 1.30 -17.25 -6.49
N ILE A 153 1.82 -17.37 -5.27
CA ILE A 153 3.23 -17.66 -4.98
C ILE A 153 3.35 -19.12 -4.55
N CYS A 154 4.29 -19.88 -5.14
CA CYS A 154 4.74 -21.14 -4.54
C CYS A 154 5.88 -20.84 -3.59
N LEU A 155 5.55 -20.80 -2.30
CA LEU A 155 6.47 -20.65 -1.20
C LEU A 155 5.98 -21.57 -0.07
N ASP A 156 6.83 -22.48 0.37
CA ASP A 156 6.50 -23.56 1.31
C ASP A 156 6.02 -23.04 2.67
N ILE A 157 6.60 -21.93 3.16
CA ILE A 157 6.18 -21.30 4.41
C ILE A 157 4.76 -20.72 4.35
N LEU A 158 4.16 -20.54 3.16
CA LEU A 158 2.76 -20.15 2.99
C LEU A 158 1.81 -21.35 2.88
N LYS A 159 2.34 -22.57 2.99
CA LYS A 159 1.62 -23.84 2.86
C LYS A 159 2.01 -24.76 4.04
N ASP A 160 2.74 -25.83 3.75
CA ASP A 160 2.98 -26.95 4.66
C ASP A 160 4.02 -26.63 5.74
N ASN A 161 4.91 -25.66 5.48
CA ASN A 161 5.95 -25.23 6.42
C ASN A 161 5.58 -23.94 7.17
N TRP A 162 4.30 -23.58 7.20
CA TRP A 162 3.85 -22.47 8.03
C TRP A 162 4.02 -22.79 9.52
N SER A 163 4.57 -21.83 10.27
CA SER A 163 4.67 -21.89 11.73
C SER A 163 4.07 -20.63 12.34
N PRO A 164 3.31 -20.73 13.45
CA PRO A 164 2.82 -19.55 14.16
C PRO A 164 3.91 -18.58 14.65
N ALA A 165 5.18 -19.01 14.66
CA ALA A 165 6.34 -18.17 14.98
C ALA A 165 6.84 -17.32 13.80
N LEU A 166 6.33 -17.55 12.58
CA LEU A 166 6.56 -16.69 11.43
C LEU A 166 5.72 -15.42 11.54
N THR A 167 6.26 -14.33 11.02
CA THR A 167 5.65 -13.00 10.97
C THR A 167 5.58 -12.51 9.53
N ILE A 168 4.77 -11.48 9.25
CA ILE A 168 4.72 -10.84 7.94
C ILE A 168 6.08 -10.33 7.50
N SER A 169 6.88 -9.75 8.40
CA SER A 169 8.25 -9.33 8.10
C SER A 169 9.09 -10.49 7.57
N LYS A 170 9.03 -11.67 8.21
CA LYS A 170 9.76 -12.87 7.74
C LYS A 170 9.23 -13.39 6.41
N VAL A 171 7.90 -13.36 6.21
CA VAL A 171 7.30 -13.76 4.93
C VAL A 171 7.76 -12.86 3.79
N LEU A 172 7.77 -11.53 3.99
CA LEU A 172 8.24 -10.58 2.98
C LEU A 172 9.73 -10.76 2.66
N LEU A 173 10.56 -10.99 3.68
CA LEU A 173 11.97 -11.34 3.49
C LEU A 173 12.14 -12.61 2.64
N SER A 174 11.38 -13.66 2.94
CA SER A 174 11.42 -14.90 2.14
C SER A 174 10.97 -14.68 0.69
N ILE A 175 9.99 -13.80 0.45
CA ILE A 175 9.59 -13.42 -0.91
C ILE A 175 10.73 -12.65 -1.61
N CYS A 176 11.39 -11.72 -0.93
CA CYS A 176 12.56 -11.04 -1.48
C CYS A 176 13.69 -12.01 -1.85
N SER A 177 13.98 -12.99 -0.99
CA SER A 177 14.94 -14.05 -1.31
C SER A 177 14.50 -14.87 -2.52
N LEU A 178 13.21 -15.20 -2.64
CA LEU A 178 12.68 -15.93 -3.79
C LEU A 178 12.83 -15.13 -5.10
N LEU A 179 12.66 -13.80 -5.06
CA LEU A 179 12.90 -12.93 -6.21
C LEU A 179 14.38 -12.88 -6.63
N THR A 180 15.31 -13.04 -5.70
CA THR A 180 16.73 -13.13 -6.03
C THR A 180 17.07 -14.52 -6.59
N ASP A 181 16.58 -15.56 -5.93
CA ASP A 181 16.89 -16.96 -6.21
C ASP A 181 15.60 -17.78 -6.37
N CYS A 182 15.10 -17.87 -7.60
CA CYS A 182 13.91 -18.65 -7.90
C CYS A 182 14.18 -20.17 -7.78
N ASN A 183 13.14 -20.96 -7.55
CA ASN A 183 13.22 -22.43 -7.53
C ASN A 183 12.61 -23.05 -8.81
N PRO A 184 13.41 -23.34 -9.85
CA PRO A 184 12.89 -23.93 -11.09
C PRO A 184 12.49 -25.42 -10.96
N ALA A 185 12.83 -26.09 -9.85
CA ALA A 185 12.48 -27.50 -9.62
C ALA A 185 11.03 -27.70 -9.12
N ASP A 186 10.43 -26.66 -8.52
CA ASP A 186 9.02 -26.62 -8.13
C ASP A 186 8.30 -25.36 -8.66
N PRO A 187 8.11 -25.27 -9.99
CA PRO A 187 7.54 -24.07 -10.61
C PRO A 187 6.02 -24.09 -10.65
N LEU A 188 5.39 -22.92 -10.54
CA LEU A 188 3.99 -22.73 -10.94
C LEU A 188 3.84 -22.51 -12.45
N VAL A 189 4.89 -22.00 -13.09
CA VAL A 189 4.91 -21.71 -14.53
C VAL A 189 6.08 -22.46 -15.17
N GLY A 190 5.80 -23.68 -15.63
CA GLY A 190 6.82 -24.59 -16.17
C GLY A 190 7.61 -24.00 -17.36
N SER A 191 6.96 -23.25 -18.25
CA SER A 191 7.63 -22.62 -19.40
C SER A 191 8.69 -21.60 -18.97
N ILE A 192 8.43 -20.79 -17.94
CA ILE A 192 9.41 -19.84 -17.39
C ILE A 192 10.56 -20.60 -16.72
N ALA A 193 10.26 -21.69 -15.99
CA ALA A 193 11.29 -22.52 -15.37
C ALA A 193 12.22 -23.18 -16.40
N THR A 194 11.66 -23.74 -17.48
CA THR A 194 12.44 -24.30 -18.58
C THR A 194 13.31 -23.23 -19.24
N GLN A 195 12.78 -22.02 -19.48
CA GLN A 195 13.58 -20.95 -20.05
C GLN A 195 14.70 -20.50 -19.09
N TYR A 196 14.42 -20.42 -17.78
CA TYR A 196 15.41 -20.09 -16.77
C TYR A 196 16.60 -21.06 -16.77
N THR A 197 16.34 -22.36 -16.91
CA THR A 197 17.38 -23.40 -16.89
C THR A 197 18.09 -23.59 -18.22
N THR A 198 17.40 -23.40 -19.35
CA THR A 198 17.95 -23.67 -20.70
C THR A 198 18.47 -22.44 -21.43
N ASN A 199 17.95 -21.25 -21.12
CA ASN A 199 18.35 -19.99 -21.75
C ASN A 199 18.19 -18.81 -20.77
N ARG A 200 19.06 -18.81 -19.76
CA ARG A 200 19.09 -17.77 -18.72
C ARG A 200 19.20 -16.33 -19.27
N PRO A 201 20.02 -16.03 -20.29
CA PRO A 201 20.10 -14.68 -20.86
C PRO A 201 18.76 -14.17 -21.40
N GLU A 202 17.99 -15.01 -22.11
CA GLU A 202 16.69 -14.61 -22.64
C GLU A 202 15.64 -14.47 -21.54
N HIS A 203 15.64 -15.38 -20.56
CA HIS A 203 14.81 -15.26 -19.36
C HIS A 203 15.03 -13.89 -18.69
N ASP A 204 16.29 -13.52 -18.44
CA ASP A 204 16.63 -12.28 -17.74
C ASP A 204 16.26 -11.04 -18.56
N ARG A 205 16.40 -11.11 -19.90
CA ARG A 205 15.96 -10.05 -20.80
C ARG A 205 14.44 -9.83 -20.70
N ILE A 206 13.66 -10.91 -20.70
CA ILE A 206 12.19 -10.84 -20.58
C ILE A 206 11.78 -10.36 -19.18
N ALA A 207 12.40 -10.89 -18.13
CA ALA A 207 12.11 -10.49 -16.76
C ALA A 207 12.34 -8.99 -16.55
N LYS A 208 13.49 -8.45 -17.00
CA LYS A 208 13.77 -7.00 -16.97
C LYS A 208 12.77 -6.20 -17.80
N GLN A 209 12.37 -6.71 -18.97
CA GLN A 209 11.34 -6.07 -19.81
C GLN A 209 9.98 -6.02 -19.10
N TRP A 210 9.60 -7.07 -18.38
CA TRP A 210 8.37 -7.12 -17.60
C TRP A 210 8.43 -6.18 -16.40
N THR A 211 9.55 -6.15 -15.67
CA THR A 211 9.80 -5.19 -14.58
C THR A 211 9.56 -3.77 -15.07
N LYS A 212 10.21 -3.37 -16.18
CA LYS A 212 10.04 -2.03 -16.77
C LYS A 212 8.62 -1.75 -17.30
N ARG A 213 7.87 -2.78 -17.69
CA ARG A 213 6.55 -2.60 -18.29
C ARG A 213 5.43 -2.51 -17.25
N TYR A 214 5.56 -3.26 -16.16
CA TYR A 214 4.46 -3.49 -15.22
C TYR A 214 4.75 -3.02 -13.80
N ALA A 215 6.01 -2.76 -13.46
CA ALA A 215 6.44 -2.45 -12.10
C ALA A 215 7.19 -1.11 -11.99
N THR A 216 7.21 -0.27 -13.03
CA THR A 216 7.80 1.08 -12.98
C THR A 216 6.82 2.13 -13.46
#